data_AF-A0A4Q4SI96-F1
#
_entry.id   AF-A0A4Q4SI96-F1
#
_cell.length_a   1.000
_cell.length_b   1.000
_cell.length_c   1.000
_cell.angle_alpha   90.00
_cell.angle_beta   90.00
_cell.angle_gamma   90.00
#
_symmetry.space_group_name_H-M   'P 1'
#
loop_
_entity.id
_entity.type
_entity.pdbx_description
1 polymer ?
#
loop_
_entity_poly.entity_id
_entity_poly.type
_entity_poly.pdbx_seq_one_letter_code
_entity_poly.pdbx_strand_id
1 'polypeptide(L)'
;MNSADISTSTRYNFDDNLQGAVSGGGNLPQDATASTFVARNITPSLPEGADVALWNILCDGPFTIDIAAESGTPQANPSQPQFLKGVTFHVDRESEWKGTVVPYIRLLTFTIASTTDTFFIGAMLKALPDIANNILRVDMNGFHWFSGVSDNRKSNPFIILASNLPSLREMSFTLHTSAITDSMWGERQLLELERTRPDKAKERRVTTVAEVVGRYGMA
;
A
#
# COMPACT_ATOMS: atom_id res chain seq x y z
N MET A 1 -5.65 -10.29 69.59
CA MET A 1 -4.21 -10.41 69.23
C MET A 1 -4.16 -11.42 68.10
N ASN A 2 -4.36 -10.98 66.84
CA ASN A 2 -3.34 -10.54 65.86
C ASN A 2 -2.39 -11.69 65.45
N SER A 3 -2.00 -11.91 64.19
CA SER A 3 -2.35 -11.34 62.87
C SER A 3 -1.60 -12.14 61.79
N ALA A 4 -2.19 -12.21 60.60
CA ALA A 4 -1.62 -12.15 59.25
C ALA A 4 -0.44 -13.07 58.81
N ASP A 5 -0.64 -13.78 57.69
CA ASP A 5 0.07 -13.49 56.43
C ASP A 5 -0.63 -14.20 55.24
N ILE A 6 -1.40 -13.42 54.47
CA ILE A 6 -1.93 -13.81 53.15
C ILE A 6 -1.28 -12.89 52.13
N SER A 7 -0.54 -13.50 51.22
CA SER A 7 0.19 -12.85 50.13
C SER A 7 -0.78 -12.19 49.14
N THR A 8 -0.68 -10.85 49.04
CA THR A 8 -1.39 -10.02 48.06
C THR A 8 -0.69 -10.08 46.70
N SER A 9 -1.36 -10.68 45.71
CA SER A 9 -1.02 -10.56 44.29
C SER A 9 -1.74 -9.34 43.70
N THR A 10 -0.96 -8.33 43.31
CA THR A 10 -1.43 -7.10 42.67
C THR A 10 -1.93 -7.41 41.25
N ARG A 11 -3.25 -7.60 41.08
CA ARG A 11 -3.91 -7.44 39.78
C ARG A 11 -4.18 -5.96 39.55
N TYR A 12 -3.52 -5.39 38.55
CA TYR A 12 -3.85 -4.06 38.05
C TYR A 12 -5.22 -4.12 37.35
N ASN A 13 -6.19 -3.36 37.88
CA ASN A 13 -7.48 -3.08 37.26
C ASN A 13 -7.28 -2.24 35.99
N PHE A 14 -7.74 -2.75 34.85
CA PHE A 14 -7.72 -2.06 33.54
C PHE A 14 -9.15 -1.91 32.98
N ASP A 15 -10.16 -1.77 33.85
CA ASP A 15 -11.57 -1.87 33.46
C ASP A 15 -12.41 -0.60 33.64
N ASP A 16 -11.84 0.56 33.95
CA ASP A 16 -12.65 1.73 34.36
C ASP A 16 -12.67 2.92 33.38
N ASN A 17 -12.44 2.71 32.08
CA ASN A 17 -12.51 3.82 31.10
C ASN A 17 -13.05 3.46 29.71
N LEU A 18 -14.06 2.59 29.63
CA LEU A 18 -14.85 2.40 28.40
C LEU A 18 -16.36 2.51 28.69
N GLN A 19 -16.76 3.64 29.28
CA GLN A 19 -18.15 4.13 29.17
C GLN A 19 -18.20 5.22 28.10
N GLY A 20 -18.68 4.82 26.92
CA GLY A 20 -18.89 5.67 25.76
C GLY A 20 -19.60 4.89 24.67
N ALA A 21 -20.75 4.31 25.00
CA ALA A 21 -21.64 3.72 24.01
C ALA A 21 -22.18 4.83 23.10
N VAL A 22 -21.84 4.80 21.82
CA VAL A 22 -22.58 5.52 20.77
C VAL A 22 -23.38 4.50 20.00
N SER A 23 -24.69 4.45 20.28
CA SER A 23 -25.69 3.89 19.37
C SER A 23 -25.97 4.89 18.27
N GLY A 24 -25.96 4.45 17.01
CA GLY A 24 -26.48 5.24 15.90
C GLY A 24 -25.82 4.90 14.57
N GLY A 25 -26.62 4.47 13.60
CA GLY A 25 -26.20 4.40 12.21
C GLY A 25 -25.65 5.76 11.78
N GLY A 26 -24.37 5.78 11.44
CA GLY A 26 -23.67 6.95 10.95
C GLY A 26 -22.83 6.52 9.75
N ASN A 27 -22.97 7.26 8.66
CA ASN A 27 -22.16 7.15 7.47
C ASN A 27 -20.71 6.86 7.83
N LEU A 28 -20.12 5.88 7.14
CA LEU A 28 -18.66 5.72 7.10
C LEU A 28 -18.05 7.11 6.88
N PRO A 29 -17.05 7.53 7.67
CA PRO A 29 -16.36 8.76 7.38
C PRO A 29 -15.78 8.65 5.97
N GLN A 30 -16.34 9.44 5.04
CA GLN A 30 -15.82 9.63 3.68
C GLN A 30 -14.47 10.36 3.68
N ASP A 31 -13.95 10.75 4.85
CA ASP A 31 -12.68 11.45 5.04
C ASP A 31 -11.54 10.53 5.51
N ALA A 32 -11.50 9.29 5.02
CA ALA A 32 -10.20 8.64 4.87
C ALA A 32 -9.51 9.32 3.69
N THR A 33 -8.96 10.53 3.91
CA THR A 33 -8.03 11.14 2.97
C THR A 33 -6.97 10.08 2.67
N ALA A 34 -6.94 9.60 1.42
CA ALA A 34 -5.99 8.62 0.97
C ALA A 34 -4.60 9.02 1.49
N SER A 35 -3.84 8.07 2.01
CA SER A 35 -2.45 8.29 2.39
C SER A 35 -1.64 8.58 1.12
N THR A 36 -1.76 9.80 0.61
CA THR A 36 -1.02 10.28 -0.55
C THR A 36 0.32 10.77 -0.03
N PHE A 37 1.41 10.34 -0.66
CA PHE A 37 2.69 11.02 -0.44
C PHE A 37 2.46 12.52 -0.66
N VAL A 38 2.72 13.33 0.38
CA VAL A 38 2.72 14.79 0.19
C VAL A 38 3.80 15.07 -0.84
N ALA A 39 3.38 15.46 -2.04
CA ALA A 39 4.29 15.81 -3.11
C ALA A 39 5.18 16.94 -2.59
N ARG A 40 6.44 16.61 -2.29
CA ARG A 40 7.41 17.64 -1.96
C ARG A 40 7.64 18.41 -3.26
N ASN A 41 7.47 19.73 -3.24
CA ASN A 41 7.92 20.61 -4.32
C ASN A 41 9.46 20.56 -4.35
N ILE A 42 10.00 19.49 -4.92
CA ILE A 42 11.43 19.31 -5.15
C ILE A 42 11.65 19.74 -6.59
N THR A 43 12.38 20.84 -6.78
CA THR A 43 13.00 21.10 -8.08
C THR A 43 14.15 20.11 -8.22
N PRO A 44 14.08 19.13 -9.12
CA PRO A 44 15.09 18.12 -9.20
C PRO A 44 16.36 18.70 -9.83
N SER A 45 17.51 18.45 -9.20
CA SER A 45 18.81 18.85 -9.74
C SER A 45 19.20 17.95 -10.91
N LEU A 46 19.78 18.54 -11.96
CA LEU A 46 20.36 17.80 -13.08
C LEU A 46 21.45 16.82 -12.57
N PRO A 47 21.33 15.51 -12.83
CA PRO A 47 22.36 14.54 -12.48
C PRO A 47 23.66 14.77 -13.26
N GLU A 48 24.79 14.40 -12.67
CA GLU A 48 26.08 14.43 -13.36
C GLU A 48 26.06 13.48 -14.57
N GLY A 49 26.48 13.99 -15.74
CA GLY A 49 26.49 13.24 -16.99
C GLY A 49 25.12 13.05 -17.66
N ALA A 50 24.05 13.67 -17.14
CA ALA A 50 22.74 13.65 -17.77
C ALA A 50 22.70 14.55 -19.02
N ASP A 51 21.94 14.13 -20.03
CA ASP A 51 21.59 14.99 -21.16
C ASP A 51 20.60 16.07 -20.68
N VAL A 52 21.00 17.33 -20.81
CA VAL A 52 20.23 18.47 -20.32
C VAL A 52 18.88 18.60 -21.01
N ALA A 53 18.84 18.37 -22.33
CA ALA A 53 17.63 18.54 -23.11
C ALA A 53 16.61 17.44 -22.77
N LEU A 54 17.06 16.19 -22.72
CA LEU A 54 16.23 15.06 -22.32
C LEU A 54 15.76 15.19 -20.86
N TRP A 55 16.63 15.62 -19.94
CA TRP A 55 16.26 15.84 -18.54
C TRP A 55 15.12 16.84 -18.42
N ASN A 56 15.22 17.97 -19.12
CA ASN A 56 14.18 19.00 -19.12
C ASN A 56 12.86 18.45 -19.68
N ILE A 57 12.92 17.66 -20.76
CA ILE A 57 11.73 17.01 -21.32
C ILE A 57 11.11 16.07 -20.29
N LEU A 58 11.87 15.22 -19.62
CA LEU A 58 11.35 14.26 -18.64
C LEU A 58 10.76 14.97 -17.42
N CYS A 59 11.46 15.96 -16.86
CA CYS A 59 11.03 16.73 -15.70
C CYS A 59 9.85 17.68 -15.95
N ASP A 60 9.45 17.90 -17.21
CA ASP A 60 8.29 18.73 -17.56
C ASP A 60 6.94 18.04 -17.26
N GLY A 61 6.53 17.96 -16.00
CA GLY A 61 5.25 17.35 -15.65
C GLY A 61 5.18 16.81 -14.22
N PRO A 62 4.18 15.96 -13.92
CA PRO A 62 4.01 15.40 -12.59
C PRO A 62 5.09 14.34 -12.28
N PHE A 63 5.54 14.31 -11.03
CA PHE A 63 6.40 13.23 -10.49
C PHE A 63 5.58 12.08 -9.88
N THR A 64 4.26 12.19 -9.88
CA THR A 64 3.36 11.11 -9.49
C THR A 64 2.78 10.49 -10.75
N ILE A 65 3.07 9.21 -10.96
CA ILE A 65 2.62 8.45 -12.13
C ILE A 65 1.46 7.57 -11.71
N ASP A 66 0.27 7.90 -12.20
CA ASP A 66 -0.92 7.08 -12.02
C ASP A 66 -0.93 5.95 -13.06
N ILE A 67 -0.77 4.70 -12.59
CA ILE A 67 -0.76 3.53 -13.47
C ILE A 67 -2.14 3.28 -14.11
N ALA A 68 -3.23 3.67 -13.46
CA ALA A 68 -4.56 3.57 -14.06
C ALA A 68 -4.67 4.51 -15.27
N ALA A 69 -4.11 5.72 -15.17
CA ALA A 69 -4.06 6.65 -16.30
C ALA A 69 -3.18 6.12 -17.44
N GLU A 70 -2.01 5.55 -17.13
CA GLU A 70 -1.11 4.93 -18.12
C GLU A 70 -1.79 3.79 -18.87
N SER A 71 -2.43 2.87 -18.14
CA SER A 71 -3.07 1.68 -18.69
C SER A 71 -4.41 1.95 -19.39
N GLY A 72 -5.10 3.05 -19.04
CA GLY A 72 -6.41 3.42 -19.59
C GLY A 72 -6.36 4.07 -20.98
N THR A 73 -5.18 4.36 -21.51
CA THR A 73 -5.04 5.03 -22.81
C THR A 73 -5.24 4.06 -23.98
N PRO A 74 -5.82 4.49 -25.12
CA PRO A 74 -6.01 3.61 -26.28
C PRO A 74 -4.71 3.04 -26.87
N GLN A 75 -3.57 3.65 -26.55
CA GLN A 75 -2.23 3.26 -27.01
C GLN A 75 -1.35 2.77 -25.83
N ALA A 76 -1.97 2.33 -24.74
CA ALA A 76 -1.24 1.85 -23.56
C ALA A 76 -0.28 0.72 -23.94
N ASN A 77 1.02 0.97 -23.74
CA ASN A 77 2.08 0.03 -24.06
C ASN A 77 3.08 -0.02 -22.90
N PRO A 78 3.17 -1.14 -22.16
CA PRO A 78 4.13 -1.27 -21.06
C PRO A 78 5.60 -1.08 -21.47
N SER A 79 5.94 -1.32 -22.74
CA SER A 79 7.30 -1.09 -23.26
C SER A 79 7.57 0.36 -23.66
N GLN A 80 6.53 1.21 -23.71
CA GLN A 80 6.60 2.61 -24.10
C GLN A 80 5.63 3.45 -23.25
N PRO A 81 5.84 3.51 -21.92
CA PRO A 81 4.93 4.22 -21.03
C PRO A 81 4.95 5.72 -21.32
N GLN A 82 3.82 6.38 -21.13
CA GLN A 82 3.62 7.76 -21.56
C GLN A 82 4.41 8.76 -20.71
N PHE A 83 4.64 8.47 -19.42
CA PHE A 83 5.50 9.30 -18.58
C PHE A 83 6.95 9.43 -19.09
N LEU A 84 7.41 8.50 -19.96
CA LEU A 84 8.70 8.60 -20.64
C LEU A 84 8.65 9.46 -21.92
N LYS A 85 7.48 9.97 -22.32
CA LYS A 85 7.32 10.98 -23.39
C LYS A 85 7.97 10.58 -24.73
N GLY A 86 7.81 9.31 -25.09
CA GLY A 86 8.37 8.75 -26.33
C GLY A 86 9.85 8.36 -26.24
N VAL A 87 10.48 8.49 -25.07
CA VAL A 87 11.85 8.01 -24.83
C VAL A 87 11.82 6.49 -24.70
N THR A 88 12.48 5.81 -25.63
CA THR A 88 12.59 4.36 -25.66
C THR A 88 14.01 3.91 -25.37
N PHE A 89 14.15 2.76 -24.71
CA PHE A 89 15.46 2.17 -24.49
C PHE A 89 16.06 1.67 -25.80
N HIS A 90 17.30 2.07 -26.07
CA HIS A 90 18.12 1.56 -27.16
C HIS A 90 19.50 1.19 -26.61
N VAL A 91 20.02 0.02 -27.00
CA VAL A 91 21.32 -0.49 -26.53
C VAL A 91 22.45 0.50 -26.88
N ASP A 92 22.41 1.12 -28.05
CA ASP A 92 23.42 2.10 -28.49
C ASP A 92 23.40 3.40 -27.68
N ARG A 93 22.36 3.62 -26.87
CA ARG A 93 22.18 4.80 -26.01
C ARG A 93 22.02 4.43 -24.53
N GLU A 94 22.62 3.30 -24.14
CA GLU A 94 22.55 2.81 -22.77
C GLU A 94 23.12 3.82 -21.75
N SER A 95 24.18 4.54 -22.12
CA SER A 95 24.77 5.59 -21.27
C SER A 95 23.80 6.74 -20.99
N GLU A 96 23.06 7.20 -22.01
CA GLU A 96 22.02 8.23 -21.89
C GLU A 96 20.86 7.75 -21.00
N TRP A 97 20.44 6.50 -21.18
CA TRP A 97 19.41 5.87 -20.35
C TRP A 97 19.82 5.83 -18.87
N LYS A 98 21.04 5.34 -18.58
CA LYS A 98 21.55 5.25 -17.21
C LYS A 98 21.87 6.61 -16.60
N GLY A 99 22.34 7.57 -17.39
CA GLY A 99 22.71 8.91 -16.95
C GLY A 99 21.54 9.87 -16.76
N THR A 100 20.44 9.67 -17.50
CA THR A 100 19.32 10.63 -17.54
C THR A 100 17.98 10.01 -17.13
N VAL A 101 17.58 8.92 -17.78
CA VAL A 101 16.25 8.31 -17.57
C VAL A 101 16.15 7.62 -16.20
N VAL A 102 17.16 6.83 -15.84
CA VAL A 102 17.19 6.11 -14.58
C VAL A 102 17.15 7.06 -13.36
N PRO A 103 17.96 8.15 -13.30
CA PRO A 103 17.83 9.14 -12.24
C PRO A 103 16.46 9.80 -12.19
N TYR A 104 15.82 10.05 -13.34
CA TYR A 104 14.46 10.59 -13.39
C TYR A 104 13.45 9.62 -12.75
N ILE A 105 13.51 8.33 -13.09
CA ILE A 105 12.62 7.29 -12.51
C ILE A 105 12.69 7.26 -10.99
N ARG A 106 13.87 7.45 -10.39
CA ARG A 106 14.05 7.46 -8.93
C ARG A 106 13.30 8.58 -8.22
N LEU A 107 12.96 9.65 -8.95
CA LEU A 107 12.19 10.78 -8.41
C LEU A 107 10.69 10.49 -8.40
N LEU A 108 10.24 9.52 -9.19
CA LEU A 108 8.83 9.24 -9.40
C LEU A 108 8.21 8.48 -8.22
N THR A 109 6.93 8.75 -8.01
CA THR A 109 6.05 7.95 -7.14
C THR A 109 5.00 7.28 -8.01
N PHE A 110 4.95 5.97 -8.00
CA PHE A 110 3.97 5.22 -8.79
C PHE A 110 2.72 4.93 -7.96
N THR A 111 1.58 5.44 -8.40
CA THR A 111 0.28 5.20 -7.76
C THR A 111 -0.39 3.97 -8.39
N ILE A 112 -0.79 3.04 -7.53
CA ILE A 112 -1.31 1.72 -7.90
C ILE A 112 -2.62 1.50 -7.13
N ALA A 113 -3.73 1.66 -7.84
CA ALA A 113 -5.08 1.64 -7.27
C ALA A 113 -5.81 0.29 -7.47
N SER A 114 -5.28 -0.60 -8.31
CA SER A 114 -5.98 -1.84 -8.64
C SER A 114 -5.04 -3.01 -8.89
N THR A 115 -5.59 -4.24 -8.87
CA THR A 115 -4.84 -5.42 -9.29
C THR A 115 -4.49 -5.36 -10.79
N THR A 116 -5.31 -4.73 -11.63
CA THR A 116 -4.99 -4.50 -13.05
C THR A 116 -3.73 -3.66 -13.19
N ASP A 117 -3.59 -2.63 -12.35
CA ASP A 117 -2.42 -1.76 -12.31
C ASP A 117 -1.17 -2.57 -11.94
N THR A 118 -1.28 -3.50 -10.96
CA THR A 118 -0.15 -4.37 -10.58
C THR A 118 0.33 -5.24 -11.74
N PHE A 119 -0.57 -5.70 -12.62
CA PHE A 119 -0.19 -6.46 -13.81
C PHE A 119 0.43 -5.56 -14.89
N PHE A 120 -0.13 -4.38 -15.11
CA PHE A 120 0.39 -3.43 -16.10
C PHE A 120 1.81 -2.96 -15.73
N ILE A 121 2.00 -2.49 -14.49
CA ILE A 121 3.33 -2.09 -14.01
C ILE A 121 4.29 -3.28 -14.01
N GLY A 122 3.83 -4.48 -13.65
CA GLY A 122 4.63 -5.70 -13.73
C GLY A 122 5.10 -6.03 -15.16
N ALA A 123 4.28 -5.78 -16.18
CA ALA A 123 4.68 -5.90 -17.57
C ALA A 123 5.69 -4.83 -17.98
N MET A 124 5.49 -3.58 -17.52
CA MET A 124 6.40 -2.46 -17.78
C MET A 124 7.80 -2.72 -17.20
N LEU A 125 7.87 -3.22 -15.97
CA LEU A 125 9.11 -3.57 -15.29
C LEU A 125 9.90 -4.68 -16.00
N LYS A 126 9.21 -5.58 -16.72
CA LYS A 126 9.86 -6.63 -17.52
C LYS A 126 10.34 -6.10 -18.87
N ALA A 127 9.61 -5.16 -19.45
CA ALA A 127 9.90 -4.62 -20.78
C ALA A 127 11.06 -3.62 -20.76
N LEU A 128 11.25 -2.91 -19.65
CA LEU A 128 12.21 -1.81 -19.55
C LEU A 128 13.38 -2.18 -18.64
N PRO A 129 14.63 -2.07 -19.13
CA PRO A 129 15.80 -2.48 -18.37
C PRO A 129 16.04 -1.56 -17.16
N ASP A 130 16.47 -2.17 -16.07
CA ASP A 130 16.85 -1.54 -14.81
C ASP A 130 15.75 -0.72 -14.10
N ILE A 131 14.52 -0.63 -14.62
CA ILE A 131 13.48 0.18 -13.97
C ILE A 131 13.13 -0.36 -12.58
N ALA A 132 12.96 -1.67 -12.43
CA ALA A 132 12.60 -2.28 -11.13
C ALA A 132 13.63 -1.95 -10.03
N ASN A 133 14.90 -1.82 -10.40
CA ASN A 133 16.01 -1.47 -9.51
C ASN A 133 16.04 0.02 -9.14
N ASN A 134 15.13 0.84 -9.68
CA ASN A 134 15.16 2.29 -9.53
C ASN A 134 13.82 2.89 -9.08
N ILE A 135 12.77 2.09 -8.90
CA ILE A 135 11.56 2.53 -8.23
C ILE A 135 11.80 2.60 -6.72
N LEU A 136 11.76 3.80 -6.16
CA LEU A 136 11.99 4.05 -4.74
C LEU A 136 10.70 4.24 -3.94
N ARG A 137 9.62 4.68 -4.61
CA ARG A 137 8.35 5.04 -3.98
C ARG A 137 7.15 4.46 -4.73
N VAL A 138 6.24 3.85 -3.97
CA VAL A 138 4.94 3.39 -4.48
C VAL A 138 3.82 3.79 -3.53
N ASP A 139 2.73 4.29 -4.11
CA ASP A 139 1.50 4.60 -3.40
C ASP A 139 0.41 3.59 -3.79
N MET A 140 0.04 2.71 -2.88
CA MET A 140 -0.96 1.66 -3.08
C MET A 140 -2.29 2.09 -2.46
N ASN A 141 -2.87 3.18 -2.97
CA ASN A 141 -4.11 3.76 -2.47
C ASN A 141 -5.35 2.85 -2.66
N GLY A 142 -5.26 1.85 -3.54
CA GLY A 142 -6.29 0.83 -3.73
C GLY A 142 -5.98 -0.51 -3.07
N PHE A 143 -5.04 -0.52 -2.12
CA PHE A 143 -4.70 -1.71 -1.35
C PHE A 143 -5.94 -2.26 -0.64
N HIS A 144 -6.37 -3.45 -1.06
CA HIS A 144 -7.51 -4.14 -0.46
C HIS A 144 -7.12 -5.58 -0.16
N TRP A 145 -7.12 -5.93 1.12
CA TRP A 145 -6.86 -7.29 1.56
C TRP A 145 -7.54 -7.55 2.90
N PHE A 146 -8.61 -8.32 2.86
CA PHE A 146 -9.49 -8.65 3.98
C PHE A 146 -9.86 -10.13 3.94
N SER A 147 -10.40 -10.66 5.04
CA SER A 147 -10.58 -12.11 5.26
C SER A 147 -11.23 -12.86 4.08
N GLY A 148 -12.32 -12.34 3.52
CA GLY A 148 -13.00 -12.96 2.37
C GLY A 148 -12.18 -13.03 1.07
N VAL A 149 -11.10 -12.25 0.96
CA VAL A 149 -10.16 -12.27 -0.19
C VAL A 149 -8.93 -13.11 0.12
N SER A 150 -8.41 -13.05 1.36
CA SER A 150 -7.22 -13.80 1.77
C SER A 150 -7.43 -15.30 1.75
N ASP A 151 -8.63 -15.76 2.11
CA ASP A 151 -8.91 -17.20 2.20
C ASP A 151 -8.85 -17.89 0.83
N ASN A 152 -9.07 -17.11 -0.24
CA ASN A 152 -9.03 -17.58 -1.63
C ASN A 152 -7.70 -17.28 -2.34
N ARG A 153 -6.76 -16.58 -1.70
CA ARG A 153 -5.51 -16.14 -2.33
C ARG A 153 -4.32 -16.35 -1.41
N LYS A 154 -3.31 -17.07 -1.89
CA LYS A 154 -2.08 -17.36 -1.12
C LYS A 154 -1.28 -16.11 -0.74
N SER A 155 -1.40 -15.03 -1.52
CA SER A 155 -0.60 -13.81 -1.33
C SER A 155 -1.27 -12.59 -1.97
N ASN A 156 -0.96 -11.43 -1.41
CA ASN A 156 -1.48 -10.14 -1.87
C ASN A 156 -0.69 -9.65 -3.10
N PRO A 157 -1.34 -9.43 -4.27
CA PRO A 157 -0.65 -8.94 -5.48
C PRO A 157 0.14 -7.64 -5.28
N PHE A 158 -0.35 -6.74 -4.43
CA PHE A 158 0.35 -5.49 -4.10
C PHE A 158 1.65 -5.75 -3.34
N ILE A 159 1.62 -6.65 -2.35
CA ILE A 159 2.81 -7.05 -1.58
C ILE A 159 3.79 -7.84 -2.47
N ILE A 160 3.28 -8.71 -3.35
CA ILE A 160 4.12 -9.41 -4.34
C ILE A 160 4.84 -8.40 -5.23
N LEU A 161 4.13 -7.38 -5.74
CA LEU A 161 4.77 -6.34 -6.55
C LEU A 161 5.86 -5.62 -5.75
N ALA A 162 5.56 -5.17 -4.52
CA ALA A 162 6.55 -4.51 -3.66
C ALA A 162 7.79 -5.39 -3.42
N SER A 163 7.60 -6.69 -3.19
CA SER A 163 8.72 -7.64 -2.99
C SER A 163 9.62 -7.81 -4.22
N ASN A 164 9.13 -7.48 -5.41
CA ASN A 164 9.89 -7.50 -6.66
C ASN A 164 10.60 -6.16 -6.97
N LEU A 165 10.51 -5.17 -6.08
CA LEU A 165 11.16 -3.86 -6.22
C LEU A 165 12.33 -3.75 -5.23
N PRO A 166 13.55 -4.18 -5.60
CA PRO A 166 14.67 -4.31 -4.65
C PRO A 166 15.15 -2.97 -4.07
N SER A 167 14.89 -1.87 -4.79
CA SER A 167 15.26 -0.52 -4.36
C SER A 167 14.12 0.24 -3.69
N LEU A 168 12.97 -0.40 -3.47
CA LEU A 168 11.86 0.24 -2.79
C LEU A 168 12.29 0.71 -1.38
N ARG A 169 11.96 1.96 -1.04
CA ARG A 169 12.27 2.58 0.25
C ARG A 169 11.04 3.08 0.97
N GLU A 170 10.07 3.58 0.22
CA GLU A 170 8.86 4.15 0.76
C GLU A 170 7.65 3.51 0.08
N MET A 171 6.72 3.00 0.89
CA MET A 171 5.46 2.42 0.44
C MET A 171 4.35 3.03 1.29
N SER A 172 3.34 3.60 0.64
CA SER A 172 2.13 4.10 1.29
C SER A 172 0.95 3.22 0.91
N PHE A 173 0.06 2.95 1.86
CA PHE A 173 -1.21 2.28 1.63
C PHE A 173 -2.16 2.57 2.79
N THR A 174 -3.45 2.37 2.57
CA THR A 174 -4.47 2.54 3.62
C THR A 174 -5.07 1.18 3.96
N LEU A 175 -5.20 0.90 5.26
CA LEU A 175 -5.89 -0.29 5.75
C LEU A 175 -7.33 0.06 6.12
N HIS A 176 -8.28 -0.67 5.54
CA HIS A 176 -9.67 -0.58 5.95
C HIS A 176 -9.86 -1.12 7.38
N THR A 177 -10.87 -0.68 8.13
CA THR A 177 -11.09 -1.17 9.51
C THR A 177 -11.26 -2.69 9.58
N SER A 178 -11.87 -3.31 8.56
CA SER A 178 -11.98 -4.77 8.46
C SER A 178 -10.65 -5.50 8.23
N ALA A 179 -9.60 -4.80 7.79
CA ALA A 179 -8.26 -5.36 7.65
C ALA A 179 -7.55 -5.53 9.02
N ILE A 180 -7.87 -4.66 9.98
CA ILE A 180 -7.25 -4.61 11.32
C ILE A 180 -8.17 -5.13 12.43
N THR A 181 -9.26 -5.79 12.05
CA THR A 181 -10.19 -6.40 12.98
C THR A 181 -10.47 -7.85 12.60
N ASP A 182 -10.97 -8.60 13.56
CA ASP A 182 -11.36 -10.00 13.40
C ASP A 182 -12.68 -10.28 14.10
N SER A 183 -13.35 -11.37 13.75
CA SER A 183 -14.54 -11.82 14.49
C SER A 183 -14.18 -12.05 15.96
N MET A 184 -15.03 -11.58 16.88
CA MET A 184 -14.88 -11.93 18.30
C MET A 184 -15.21 -13.42 18.55
N TRP A 185 -16.01 -14.02 17.67
CA TRP A 185 -16.58 -15.36 17.83
C TRP A 185 -16.08 -16.33 16.76
N GLY A 186 -15.86 -17.59 17.13
CA GLY A 186 -15.62 -18.65 16.16
C GLY A 186 -16.87 -18.98 15.35
N GLU A 187 -16.71 -19.55 14.15
CA GLU A 187 -17.78 -19.76 13.17
C GLU A 187 -19.03 -20.44 13.76
N ARG A 188 -18.86 -21.53 14.51
CA ARG A 188 -19.98 -22.25 15.14
C ARG A 188 -20.73 -21.39 16.17
N GLN A 189 -20.03 -20.55 16.93
CA GLN A 189 -20.66 -19.64 17.90
C GLN A 189 -21.32 -18.47 17.18
N LEU A 190 -20.72 -17.98 16.10
CA LEU A 190 -21.27 -16.92 15.27
C LEU A 190 -22.63 -17.33 14.69
N LEU A 191 -22.75 -18.52 14.11
CA LEU A 191 -24.01 -19.04 13.55
C LEU A 191 -25.14 -19.13 14.60
N GLU A 192 -24.80 -19.51 15.83
CA GLU A 192 -25.76 -19.57 16.93
C GLU A 192 -26.17 -18.15 17.40
N LEU A 193 -25.21 -17.23 17.46
CA LEU A 193 -25.46 -15.83 17.78
C LEU A 193 -26.27 -15.13 16.69
N GLU A 194 -26.05 -15.41 15.41
CA GLU A 194 -26.85 -14.82 14.33
C GLU A 194 -28.34 -15.19 14.43
N ARG A 195 -28.64 -16.40 14.92
CA ARG A 195 -30.01 -16.87 15.14
C ARG A 195 -30.68 -16.26 16.37
N THR A 196 -29.91 -16.07 17.45
CA THR A 196 -30.47 -15.73 18.76
C THR A 196 -30.25 -14.26 19.16
N ARG A 197 -29.13 -13.67 18.74
CA ARG A 197 -28.63 -12.35 19.14
C ARG A 197 -27.77 -11.72 18.02
N PRO A 198 -28.39 -11.31 16.89
CA PRO A 198 -27.66 -10.86 15.69
C PRO A 198 -26.77 -9.64 15.93
N ASP A 199 -27.08 -8.78 16.90
CA ASP A 199 -26.24 -7.62 17.21
C ASP A 199 -24.89 -8.03 17.80
N LYS A 200 -24.86 -9.06 18.65
CA LYS A 200 -23.60 -9.58 19.21
C LYS A 200 -22.75 -10.32 18.19
N ALA A 201 -23.38 -10.96 17.21
CA ALA A 201 -22.66 -11.64 16.14
C ALA A 201 -21.78 -10.69 15.31
N LYS A 202 -22.09 -9.39 15.32
CA LYS A 202 -21.32 -8.36 14.60
C LYS A 202 -20.11 -7.83 15.37
N GLU A 203 -19.95 -8.19 16.65
CA GLU A 203 -18.84 -7.71 17.48
C GLU A 203 -17.49 -8.16 16.91
N ARG A 204 -16.56 -7.21 16.83
CA ARG A 204 -15.20 -7.40 16.29
C ARG A 204 -14.17 -7.13 17.36
N ARG A 205 -13.07 -7.87 17.34
CA ARG A 205 -11.86 -7.56 18.13
C ARG A 205 -10.83 -6.87 17.25
N VAL A 206 -10.10 -5.91 17.83
CA VAL A 206 -8.95 -5.28 17.18
C VAL A 206 -7.78 -6.26 17.18
N THR A 207 -7.14 -6.45 16.03
CA THR A 207 -5.95 -7.30 15.92
C THR A 207 -4.69 -6.54 16.33
N THR A 208 -3.73 -7.24 16.90
CA THR A 208 -2.41 -6.68 17.22
C THR A 208 -1.62 -6.36 15.96
N VAL A 209 -0.63 -5.47 16.07
CA VAL A 209 0.27 -5.13 14.95
C VAL A 209 0.98 -6.37 14.41
N ALA A 210 1.40 -7.29 15.27
CA ALA A 210 2.06 -8.53 14.85
C ALA A 210 1.13 -9.43 14.03
N GLU A 211 -0.13 -9.57 14.42
CA GLU A 211 -1.14 -10.32 13.66
C GLU A 211 -1.40 -9.69 12.29
N VAL A 212 -1.45 -8.35 12.22
CA VAL A 212 -1.57 -7.61 10.95
C VAL A 212 -0.34 -7.90 10.09
N VAL A 213 0.88 -7.66 10.58
CA VAL A 213 2.12 -7.90 9.82
C VAL A 213 2.20 -9.34 9.28
N GLY A 214 1.87 -10.33 10.11
CA GLY A 214 1.81 -11.74 9.69
C GLY A 214 0.73 -12.01 8.64
N ARG A 215 -0.49 -11.48 8.81
CA ARG A 215 -1.61 -11.63 7.87
C ARG A 215 -1.31 -11.08 6.48
N TYR A 216 -0.55 -9.98 6.40
CA TYR A 216 -0.22 -9.31 5.14
C TYR A 216 1.14 -9.72 4.56
N GLY A 217 1.92 -10.57 5.26
CA GLY A 217 3.25 -10.97 4.80
C GLY A 217 4.22 -9.79 4.71
N MET A 218 4.13 -8.85 5.65
CA MET A 218 4.98 -7.66 5.71
C MET A 218 6.25 -7.86 6.57
N ALA A 219 6.56 -9.11 6.92
CA ALA A 219 7.70 -9.50 7.76
C ALA A 219 8.95 -9.84 6.96
#